data_AF-A0A8S3G6F1-F1
#
_entry.id   AF-A0A8S3G6F1-F1
#
_cell.length_a   1.000
_cell.length_b   1.000
_cell.length_c   1.000
_cell.angle_alpha   90.00
_cell.angle_beta   90.00
_cell.angle_gamma   90.00
#
_symmetry.space_group_name_H-M   'P 1'
#
loop_
_entity.id
_entity.type
_entity.pdbx_description
1 polymer ?
#
loop_
_entity_poly.entity_id
_entity_poly.type
_entity_poly.pdbx_seq_one_letter_code
_entity_poly.pdbx_strand_id
1 'polypeptide(L)'
;MNVSTDMLTLPARVLPMPEIVYTDQYHVTSDTVRDVGTWQMKPTRFHTPANFPAVWGMINLSLINEHACEDFYNELSNIAGQRVRTRRVGPWGRHANDSTHKCCNWNKTK
;
A
#
# COMPACT_ATOMS: atom_id res chain seq x y z
N MET A 1 9.30 37.28 26.15
CA MET A 1 8.12 36.60 25.57
C MET A 1 7.83 35.40 26.44
N ASN A 2 6.76 35.43 27.25
CA ASN A 2 6.39 34.32 28.12
C ASN A 2 5.43 33.41 27.35
N VAL A 3 5.84 32.16 27.11
CA VAL A 3 4.99 31.13 26.51
C VAL A 3 4.43 30.29 27.66
N SER A 4 3.10 30.21 27.79
CA SER A 4 2.46 29.33 28.77
C SER A 4 2.72 27.87 28.38
N THR A 5 3.25 27.11 29.33
CA THR A 5 3.53 25.66 29.21
C THR A 5 2.39 24.81 29.78
N ASP A 6 1.29 25.44 30.21
CA ASP A 6 0.22 24.74 30.92
C ASP A 6 -0.68 23.99 29.95
N MET A 7 -1.03 22.75 30.32
CA MET A 7 -1.89 21.91 29.51
C MET A 7 -3.34 22.43 29.57
N LEU A 8 -3.90 22.78 28.43
CA LEU A 8 -5.26 23.33 28.31
C LEU A 8 -6.28 22.19 28.24
N THR A 9 -7.15 22.09 29.25
CA THR A 9 -8.24 21.11 29.26
C THR A 9 -9.36 21.59 28.34
N LEU A 10 -9.65 20.82 27.29
CA LEU A 10 -10.71 21.13 26.32
C LEU A 10 -11.82 20.06 26.38
N PRO A 11 -13.09 20.46 26.21
CA PRO A 11 -14.17 19.50 26.06
C PRO A 11 -14.00 18.75 24.73
N ALA A 12 -13.91 17.42 24.80
CA ALA A 12 -13.83 16.53 23.64
C ALA A 12 -15.02 15.55 23.63
N ARG A 13 -15.27 14.96 22.46
CA ARG A 13 -16.25 13.89 22.29
C ARG A 13 -15.58 12.69 21.64
N VAL A 14 -15.90 11.50 22.14
CA VAL A 14 -15.54 10.24 21.49
C VAL A 14 -16.73 9.79 20.66
N LEU A 15 -16.53 9.63 19.36
CA LEU A 15 -17.58 9.13 18.47
C LEU A 15 -17.73 7.61 18.62
N PRO A 16 -18.95 7.07 18.45
CA PRO A 16 -19.15 5.64 18.47
C PRO A 16 -18.40 4.97 17.32
N MET A 17 -17.97 3.73 17.55
CA MET A 17 -17.36 2.92 16.51
C MET A 17 -18.37 2.68 15.37
N PRO A 18 -18.00 2.89 14.10
CA PRO A 18 -18.83 2.48 12.99
C PRO A 18 -18.84 0.95 12.85
N GLU A 19 -19.91 0.43 12.27
CA GLU A 19 -19.94 -0.95 11.80
C GLU A 19 -19.04 -1.12 10.58
N ILE A 20 -18.25 -2.21 10.55
CA ILE A 20 -17.34 -2.51 9.45
C ILE A 20 -17.89 -3.71 8.68
N VAL A 21 -18.30 -3.47 7.43
CA VAL A 21 -18.90 -4.50 6.56
C VAL A 21 -17.81 -5.12 5.68
N TYR A 22 -17.50 -6.40 5.91
CA TYR A 22 -16.53 -7.15 5.10
C TYR A 22 -17.22 -7.94 4.00
N THR A 23 -18.26 -8.71 4.32
CA THR A 23 -19.13 -9.39 3.35
C THR A 23 -20.56 -9.32 3.86
N ASP A 24 -21.55 -9.68 3.05
CA ASP A 24 -22.96 -9.75 3.47
C ASP A 24 -23.21 -10.68 4.68
N GLN A 25 -22.23 -11.53 5.02
CA GLN A 25 -22.29 -12.49 6.13
C GLN A 25 -21.32 -12.15 7.27
N TYR A 26 -20.39 -11.20 7.08
CA TYR A 26 -19.39 -10.86 8.09
C TYR A 26 -19.28 -9.35 8.29
N HIS A 27 -19.70 -8.93 9.47
CA HIS A 27 -19.75 -7.56 9.93
C HIS A 27 -18.98 -7.49 11.26
N VAL A 28 -18.28 -6.38 11.49
CA VAL A 28 -17.59 -6.09 12.75
C VAL A 28 -18.34 -4.95 13.43
N THR A 29 -18.89 -5.26 14.60
CA THR A 29 -19.62 -4.34 15.47
C THR A 29 -18.86 -4.13 16.77
N SER A 30 -19.19 -3.09 17.53
CA SER A 30 -18.45 -2.72 18.75
C SER A 30 -18.43 -3.81 19.83
N ASP A 31 -19.44 -4.67 19.87
CA ASP A 31 -19.56 -5.82 20.78
C ASP A 31 -18.69 -7.02 20.39
N THR A 32 -18.19 -7.03 19.15
CA THR A 32 -17.37 -8.14 18.61
C THR A 32 -15.87 -7.89 18.72
N VAL A 33 -15.45 -6.69 19.17
CA VAL A 33 -14.04 -6.28 19.27
C VAL A 33 -13.64 -6.06 20.72
N ARG A 34 -12.39 -6.43 21.04
CA ARG A 34 -11.82 -6.23 22.38
C ARG A 34 -11.52 -4.74 22.64
N ASP A 35 -10.92 -4.08 21.66
CA ASP A 35 -10.51 -2.68 21.74
C ASP A 35 -11.07 -1.91 20.54
N VAL A 36 -11.83 -0.84 20.80
CA VAL A 36 -12.48 -0.02 19.78
C VAL A 36 -11.43 0.59 18.84
N GLY A 37 -11.63 0.44 17.53
CA GLY A 37 -10.67 0.85 16.51
C GLY A 37 -9.63 -0.22 16.14
N THR A 38 -9.69 -1.40 16.77
CA THR A 38 -8.89 -2.56 16.37
C THR A 38 -9.80 -3.74 16.04
N TRP A 39 -9.52 -4.41 14.93
CA TRP A 39 -10.19 -5.65 14.57
C TRP A 39 -9.23 -6.51 13.77
N GLN A 40 -9.38 -7.83 13.87
CA GLN A 40 -8.61 -8.77 13.06
C GLN A 40 -9.42 -9.18 11.86
N MET A 41 -8.77 -9.23 10.71
CA MET A 41 -9.36 -9.80 9.52
C MET A 41 -9.48 -11.31 9.72
N LYS A 42 -10.70 -11.82 9.91
CA LYS A 42 -10.98 -13.25 9.78
C LYS A 42 -10.65 -13.68 8.34
N PRO A 43 -10.34 -14.97 8.06
CA PRO A 43 -10.04 -15.48 6.72
C PRO A 43 -11.30 -15.46 5.83
N THR A 44 -11.74 -14.25 5.54
CA THR A 44 -12.92 -13.87 4.78
C THR A 44 -12.43 -13.07 3.57
N ARG A 45 -13.27 -12.99 2.54
CA ARG A 45 -12.94 -12.26 1.32
C ARG A 45 -13.05 -10.75 1.58
N PHE A 46 -12.33 -9.94 0.79
CA PHE A 46 -12.59 -8.52 0.72
C PHE A 46 -14.03 -8.25 0.26
N HIS A 47 -14.61 -7.13 0.72
CA HIS A 47 -15.96 -6.70 0.32
C HIS A 47 -16.13 -6.64 -1.20
N THR A 48 -15.10 -6.18 -1.89
CA THR A 48 -15.01 -6.30 -3.35
C THR A 48 -13.73 -7.05 -3.68
N PRO A 49 -13.79 -8.34 -4.01
CA PRO A 49 -12.61 -9.10 -4.38
C PRO A 49 -12.07 -8.58 -5.72
N ALA A 50 -10.80 -8.18 -5.74
CA ALA A 50 -10.10 -7.90 -6.97
C ALA A 50 -9.65 -9.22 -7.62
N ASN A 51 -9.78 -9.31 -8.94
CA ASN A 51 -9.18 -10.42 -9.68
C ASN A 51 -7.66 -10.30 -9.61
N PHE A 52 -7.01 -11.36 -9.14
CA PHE A 52 -5.57 -11.42 -9.20
C PHE A 52 -5.13 -11.40 -10.67
N PRO A 53 -4.14 -10.57 -11.06
CA PRO A 53 -3.78 -10.43 -12.45
C PRO A 53 -3.32 -11.76 -13.03
N ALA A 54 -3.77 -12.08 -14.25
CA ALA A 54 -3.41 -13.32 -14.94
C ALA A 54 -1.89 -13.43 -15.21
N VAL A 55 -1.20 -12.29 -15.25
CA VAL A 55 0.24 -12.20 -15.39
C VAL A 55 0.79 -11.44 -14.20
N TRP A 56 1.58 -12.13 -13.38
CA TRP A 56 2.29 -11.58 -12.23
C TRP A 56 3.64 -12.29 -12.11
N GLY A 57 4.61 -11.65 -11.46
CA GLY A 57 5.92 -12.23 -11.24
C GLY A 57 6.54 -11.66 -9.97
N MET A 58 7.32 -12.49 -9.29
CA MET A 58 8.13 -12.08 -8.16
C MET A 58 9.59 -12.12 -8.58
N ILE A 59 10.30 -11.02 -8.38
CA ILE A 59 11.72 -10.94 -8.67
C ILE A 59 12.46 -10.94 -7.33
N ASN A 60 13.27 -11.97 -7.10
CA ASN A 60 14.13 -12.02 -5.93
C ASN A 60 15.50 -11.44 -6.25
N LEU A 61 15.86 -10.35 -5.59
CA LEU A 61 17.13 -9.65 -5.78
C LEU A 61 18.10 -9.87 -4.60
N SER A 62 17.78 -10.77 -3.67
CA SER A 62 18.53 -10.93 -2.42
C SER A 62 19.99 -11.36 -2.58
N LEU A 63 20.37 -11.87 -3.75
CA LEU A 63 21.71 -12.42 -4.04
C LEU A 63 22.43 -11.69 -5.18
N ILE A 64 21.90 -10.56 -5.63
CA ILE A 64 22.43 -9.83 -6.80
C ILE A 64 23.27 -8.65 -6.33
N ASN A 65 24.40 -8.42 -6.99
CA ASN A 65 25.23 -7.23 -6.74
C ASN A 65 24.53 -5.95 -7.22
N GLU A 66 24.93 -4.79 -6.70
CA GLU A 66 24.27 -3.50 -6.98
C GLU A 66 24.24 -3.19 -8.50
N HIS A 67 25.32 -3.50 -9.22
CA HIS A 67 25.42 -3.27 -10.66
C HIS A 67 24.51 -4.17 -11.50
N ALA A 68 24.45 -5.48 -11.25
CA ALA A 68 23.55 -6.36 -12.01
C ALA A 68 22.07 -6.13 -11.64
N CYS A 69 21.80 -5.60 -10.43
CA CYS A 69 20.48 -5.13 -10.06
C CYS A 69 20.05 -3.93 -10.90
N GLU A 70 20.93 -2.94 -11.06
CA GLU A 70 20.70 -1.75 -11.89
C GLU A 70 20.48 -2.10 -13.36
N ASP A 71 21.33 -2.97 -13.92
CA ASP A 71 21.21 -3.45 -15.31
C ASP A 71 19.87 -4.15 -15.55
N PHE A 72 19.48 -5.04 -14.63
CA PHE A 72 18.21 -5.76 -14.71
C PHE A 72 17.00 -4.81 -14.66
N TYR A 73 17.02 -3.80 -13.79
CA TYR A 73 15.94 -2.81 -13.73
C TYR A 73 15.87 -1.91 -14.98
N ASN A 74 17.03 -1.53 -15.54
CA ASN A 74 17.10 -0.77 -16.78
C ASN A 74 16.49 -1.57 -17.95
N GLU A 75 16.81 -2.87 -18.03
CA GLU A 75 16.23 -3.76 -19.05
C GLU A 75 14.71 -3.93 -18.87
N LEU A 76 14.24 -4.16 -17.64
CA LEU A 76 12.81 -4.22 -17.35
C LEU A 76 12.07 -2.94 -17.71
N SER A 77 12.66 -1.77 -17.39
CA SER A 77 12.10 -0.47 -17.73
C SER A 77 11.97 -0.28 -19.24
N ASN A 78 12.99 -0.70 -20.00
CA ASN A 78 12.97 -0.66 -21.46
C ASN A 78 11.85 -1.56 -22.04
N ILE A 79 11.71 -2.78 -21.55
CA ILE A 79 10.65 -3.72 -21.98
C ILE A 79 9.26 -3.16 -21.62
N ALA A 80 9.10 -2.60 -20.41
CA ALA A 80 7.86 -1.97 -20.00
C ALA A 80 7.51 -0.76 -20.88
N GLY A 81 8.49 0.10 -21.17
CA GLY A 81 8.32 1.26 -22.06
C GLY A 81 7.90 0.86 -23.48
N GLN A 82 8.45 -0.23 -24.02
CA GLN A 82 8.03 -0.76 -25.33
C GLN A 82 6.58 -1.27 -25.32
N ARG A 83 6.14 -1.91 -24.23
CA ARG A 83 4.74 -2.40 -24.06
C ARG A 83 3.74 -1.26 -23.88
N VAL A 84 4.15 -0.15 -23.26
CA VAL A 84 3.32 1.07 -23.14
C VAL A 84 3.17 1.75 -24.50
N ARG A 85 4.24 1.83 -25.31
CA ARG A 85 4.19 2.41 -26.66
C ARG A 85 3.33 1.64 -27.65
N THR A 86 3.17 0.32 -27.46
CA THR A 86 2.33 -0.54 -28.32
C THR A 86 0.87 -0.61 -27.90
N ARG A 87 0.51 -0.19 -26.67
CA ARG A 87 -0.88 -0.05 -26.25
C ARG A 87 -1.35 1.38 -26.49
N ARG A 88 -2.26 1.56 -27.46
CA ARG A 88 -3.05 2.80 -27.57
C ARG A 88 -3.65 3.14 -26.20
N VAL A 89 -3.40 4.37 -25.79
CA VAL A 89 -3.70 4.95 -24.50
C VAL A 89 -5.20 4.86 -24.19
N GLY A 90 -5.56 4.09 -23.16
CA GLY A 90 -6.80 4.30 -22.41
C GLY A 90 -6.56 5.33 -21.29
N PRO A 91 -7.60 6.00 -20.77
CA PRO A 91 -7.52 7.33 -20.15
C PRO A 91 -6.89 7.39 -18.73
N TRP A 92 -6.20 6.34 -18.27
CA TRP A 92 -5.60 6.30 -16.95
C TRP A 92 -4.08 6.16 -17.05
N GLY A 93 -3.42 7.25 -17.47
CA GLY A 93 -1.97 7.37 -17.44
C GLY A 93 -1.47 7.48 -16.00
N ARG A 94 -0.82 6.43 -15.49
CA ARG A 94 -0.10 6.48 -14.21
C ARG A 94 1.40 6.66 -14.46
N HIS A 95 1.96 7.71 -13.88
CA HIS A 95 3.40 7.98 -13.81
C HIS A 95 4.14 6.80 -13.14
N ALA A 96 4.86 6.01 -13.93
CA ALA A 96 5.67 4.88 -13.45
C ALA A 96 7.13 5.28 -13.13
N ASN A 97 7.51 6.53 -13.35
CA ASN A 97 8.93 6.91 -13.39
C ASN A 97 9.55 7.22 -12.02
N ASP A 98 8.77 7.33 -10.96
CA ASP A 98 9.26 7.78 -9.64
C ASP A 98 9.51 6.64 -8.64
N SER A 99 9.19 5.39 -9.02
CA SER A 99 9.30 4.21 -8.15
C SER A 99 10.56 3.38 -8.39
N THR A 100 11.18 3.43 -9.57
CA THR A 100 12.37 2.64 -9.92
C THR A 100 13.62 3.08 -9.17
N HIS A 101 13.81 4.39 -8.93
CA HIS A 101 14.96 4.89 -8.16
C HIS A 101 14.91 4.58 -6.66
N LYS A 102 13.72 4.26 -6.10
CA LYS A 102 13.57 4.02 -4.65
C LYS A 102 13.83 2.57 -4.24
N CYS A 103 13.73 1.60 -5.16
CA CYS A 103 13.94 0.19 -4.83
C CYS A 103 15.40 -0.16 -4.55
N CYS A 104 16.35 0.47 -5.23
CA CYS A 104 17.79 0.19 -5.06
C CYS A 104 18.38 0.81 -3.76
N ASN A 105 17.69 1.77 -3.14
CA ASN A 105 18.19 2.48 -1.96
C ASN A 105 17.68 1.93 -0.61
N TRP A 106 16.90 0.85 -0.60
CA TRP A 106 16.34 0.28 0.63
C TRP A 106 17.41 -0.25 1.61
N ASN A 107 18.62 -0.54 1.12
CA ASN A 107 19.71 -1.07 1.96
C ASN A 107 20.69 -0.03 2.52
N LYS A 108 20.43 1.29 2.39
CA LYS A 108 21.37 2.32 2.88
C LYS A 108 20.99 2.97 4.22
N THR A 109 19.99 2.45 4.94
CA THR A 109 19.64 2.91 6.31
C THR A 109 19.55 1.74 7.30
N LYS A 110 20.68 1.09 7.57
CA LYS A 110 20.91 0.32 8.79
C LYS A 110 22.30 0.63 9.33
#